data_AF-A0AAD5FUL0-F1
#
_entry.id   AF-A0AAD5FUL0-F1
#
_cell.length_a   1.000
_cell.length_b   1.000
_cell.length_c   1.000
_cell.angle_alpha   90.00
_cell.angle_beta   90.00
_cell.angle_gamma   90.00
#
_symmetry.space_group_name_H-M   'P 1'
#
loop_
_entity.id
_entity.type
_entity.pdbx_description
1 polymer ?
#
loop_
_entity_poly.entity_id
_entity_poly.type
_entity_poly.pdbx_seq_one_letter_code
_entity_poly.pdbx_strand_id
1 'polypeptide(L)'
;SFPSLSLEYGLPTANFFRYLQVLSFESKCLPNFPSVLPKQPWESLVMFTPHQRRFISRIYSFILSLNSCNTDKTRTTWEKELGLQFGDKRWEKAVDRIQSTTSCAHLSLILFKVLYRIHLSKSKQAKIYPRVEDRCDRC
;
A
#
# COMPACT_ATOMS: atom_id res chain seq x y z
N SER A 1 -15.40 -0.34 -33.87
CA SER A 1 -16.18 0.87 -34.27
C SER A 1 -17.56 0.79 -33.62
N PHE A 2 -18.27 1.92 -33.46
CA PHE A 2 -19.58 1.94 -32.79
C PHE A 2 -20.63 0.96 -33.37
N PRO A 3 -20.74 0.77 -34.70
CA PRO A 3 -21.69 -0.19 -35.27
C PRO A 3 -21.45 -1.64 -34.81
N SER A 4 -20.18 -2.06 -34.69
CA SER A 4 -19.82 -3.38 -34.19
C SER A 4 -20.22 -3.56 -32.71
N LEU A 5 -19.98 -2.54 -31.88
CA LEU A 5 -20.35 -2.55 -30.46
C LEU A 5 -21.86 -2.50 -30.24
N SER A 6 -22.58 -1.76 -31.08
CA SER A 6 -24.05 -1.69 -31.04
C SER A 6 -24.68 -3.04 -31.33
N LEU A 7 -24.12 -3.79 -32.28
CA LEU A 7 -24.58 -5.13 -32.62
C LEU A 7 -24.19 -6.18 -31.54
N GLU A 8 -23.00 -6.08 -30.96
CA GLU A 8 -22.51 -7.02 -29.95
C GLU A 8 -23.21 -6.85 -28.58
N TYR A 9 -23.45 -5.61 -28.15
CA TYR A 9 -24.01 -5.29 -26.82
C TYR A 9 -25.46 -4.77 -26.87
N GLY A 10 -26.10 -4.74 -28.04
CA GLY A 10 -27.47 -4.27 -28.20
C GLY A 10 -27.66 -2.78 -27.88
N LEU A 11 -26.67 -1.93 -28.17
CA LEU A 11 -26.72 -0.52 -27.79
C LEU A 11 -27.60 0.29 -28.76
N PRO A 12 -28.53 1.13 -28.26
CA PRO A 12 -29.30 2.04 -29.08
C PRO A 12 -28.43 3.03 -29.85
N THR A 13 -28.80 3.35 -31.09
CA THR A 13 -28.08 4.31 -31.95
C THR A 13 -28.00 5.71 -31.34
N ALA A 14 -28.96 6.08 -30.47
CA ALA A 14 -28.94 7.33 -29.71
C ALA A 14 -27.71 7.48 -28.80
N ASN A 15 -27.06 6.37 -28.41
CA ASN A 15 -25.84 6.39 -27.60
C ASN A 15 -24.57 6.69 -28.43
N PHE A 16 -24.67 6.86 -29.75
CA PHE A 16 -23.51 7.17 -30.59
C PHE A 16 -22.79 8.44 -30.13
N PHE A 17 -23.55 9.49 -29.82
CA PHE A 17 -22.96 10.74 -29.35
C PHE A 17 -22.24 10.57 -28.00
N ARG A 18 -22.81 9.78 -27.08
CA ARG A 18 -22.18 9.46 -25.79
C ARG A 18 -20.89 8.66 -25.97
N TYR A 19 -20.86 7.71 -26.91
CA TYR A 19 -19.66 6.98 -27.28
C TYR A 19 -18.54 7.91 -27.77
N LEU A 20 -18.86 8.90 -28.62
CA LEU A 20 -17.89 9.90 -29.07
C LEU A 20 -17.40 10.81 -27.93
N GLN A 21 -18.29 11.16 -26.99
CA GLN A 21 -17.92 11.94 -25.81
C GLN A 21 -16.91 11.20 -24.93
N VAL A 22 -17.16 9.92 -24.64
CA VAL A 22 -16.23 9.07 -23.86
C VAL A 22 -14.89 8.93 -24.56
N LEU A 23 -14.88 8.65 -25.88
CA LEU A 23 -13.64 8.60 -26.65
C LEU A 23 -12.85 9.93 -26.61
N SER A 24 -13.54 11.06 -26.72
CA SER A 24 -12.91 12.37 -26.66
C SER A 24 -12.31 12.67 -25.29
N PHE A 25 -12.92 12.15 -24.23
CA PHE A 25 -12.43 12.25 -22.87
C PHE A 25 -11.21 11.35 -22.66
N GLU A 26 -11.28 10.10 -23.08
CA GLU A 26 -10.17 9.14 -23.01
C GLU A 26 -8.95 9.64 -23.76
N SER A 27 -9.13 10.20 -24.97
CA SER A 27 -8.05 10.78 -25.76
C SER A 27 -7.37 11.98 -25.08
N LYS A 28 -8.07 12.72 -24.21
CA LYS A 28 -7.51 13.88 -23.50
C LYS A 28 -6.85 13.49 -22.19
N CYS A 29 -7.41 12.50 -21.49
CA CYS A 29 -6.95 12.09 -20.17
C CYS A 29 -5.86 11.01 -20.22
N LEU A 30 -5.80 10.21 -21.28
CA LEU A 30 -4.87 9.10 -21.41
C LEU A 30 -3.80 9.44 -22.45
N PRO A 31 -2.53 9.60 -22.06
CA PRO A 31 -1.45 9.96 -22.98
C PRO A 31 -1.16 8.89 -24.04
N ASN A 32 -1.62 7.65 -23.83
CA ASN A 32 -1.32 6.50 -24.68
C ASN A 32 -2.54 6.01 -25.49
N PHE A 33 -3.59 6.79 -25.66
CA PHE A 33 -4.75 6.40 -26.49
C PHE A 33 -4.34 6.28 -27.97
N PRO A 34 -4.74 5.23 -28.73
CA PRO A 34 -5.69 4.15 -28.41
C PRO A 34 -5.05 2.85 -27.88
N SER A 35 -3.78 2.88 -27.46
CA SER A 35 -3.11 1.67 -26.95
C SER A 35 -3.66 1.24 -25.59
N VAL A 36 -3.67 -0.07 -25.36
CA VAL A 36 -4.15 -0.67 -24.11
C VAL A 36 -3.26 -0.19 -22.96
N LEU A 37 -3.89 0.39 -21.93
CA LEU A 37 -3.19 0.76 -20.70
C LEU A 37 -2.49 -0.47 -20.11
N PRO A 38 -1.27 -0.32 -19.56
CA PRO A 38 -0.64 -1.43 -18.87
C PRO A 38 -1.56 -1.90 -17.75
N LYS A 39 -1.88 -3.21 -17.75
CA LYS A 39 -2.75 -3.85 -16.75
C LYS A 39 -2.31 -3.43 -15.37
N GLN A 40 -3.18 -2.71 -14.68
CA GLN A 40 -2.84 -2.25 -13.35
C GLN A 40 -2.91 -3.43 -12.38
N PRO A 41 -2.03 -3.50 -11.37
CA PRO A 41 -2.05 -4.61 -10.43
C PRO A 41 -3.39 -4.77 -9.72
N TRP A 42 -4.08 -3.67 -9.42
CA TRP A 42 -5.40 -3.71 -8.78
C TRP A 42 -6.47 -4.42 -9.63
N GLU A 43 -6.35 -4.43 -10.96
CA GLU A 43 -7.29 -5.15 -11.83
C GLU A 43 -7.26 -6.65 -11.52
N SER A 44 -6.08 -7.20 -11.23
CA SER A 44 -5.93 -8.59 -10.82
C SER A 44 -6.56 -8.87 -9.46
N LEU A 45 -6.66 -7.87 -8.58
CA LEU A 45 -7.32 -7.99 -7.28
C LEU A 45 -8.86 -8.08 -7.45
N VAL A 46 -9.42 -7.26 -8.35
CA VAL A 46 -10.87 -7.22 -8.63
C VAL A 46 -11.34 -8.53 -9.29
N MET A 47 -10.47 -9.19 -10.04
CA MET A 47 -10.77 -10.48 -10.69
C MET A 47 -10.74 -11.69 -9.73
N PHE A 48 -10.35 -11.53 -8.46
CA PHE A 48 -10.40 -12.65 -7.51
C PHE A 48 -11.85 -12.99 -7.14
N THR A 49 -12.22 -14.25 -7.29
CA THR A 49 -13.56 -14.71 -6.90
C THR A 49 -13.64 -14.95 -5.38
N PRO A 50 -14.64 -14.38 -4.67
CA PRO A 50 -14.73 -14.40 -3.21
C PRO A 50 -14.94 -15.79 -2.58
N HIS A 51 -15.32 -16.79 -3.37
CA HIS A 51 -15.64 -18.15 -2.90
C HIS A 51 -14.49 -19.15 -3.10
N GLN A 52 -13.31 -18.68 -3.55
CA GLN A 52 -12.15 -19.55 -3.70
C GLN A 52 -11.51 -19.89 -2.35
N ARG A 53 -11.08 -21.15 -2.19
CA ARG A 53 -10.31 -21.59 -1.03
C ARG A 53 -9.07 -20.70 -0.85
N ARG A 54 -8.79 -20.28 0.39
CA ARG A 54 -7.67 -19.38 0.75
C ARG A 54 -7.73 -17.98 0.11
N PHE A 55 -8.92 -17.47 -0.21
CA PHE A 55 -9.12 -16.13 -0.77
C PHE A 55 -8.36 -15.03 -0.02
N ILE A 56 -8.54 -14.95 1.31
CA ILE A 56 -7.84 -13.97 2.16
C ILE A 56 -6.32 -14.12 2.08
N SER A 57 -5.80 -15.35 2.12
CA SER A 57 -4.36 -15.59 2.01
C SER A 57 -3.81 -15.19 0.64
N ARG A 58 -4.57 -15.40 -0.44
CA ARG A 58 -4.16 -15.00 -1.79
C ARG A 58 -4.14 -13.49 -1.95
N ILE A 59 -5.15 -12.79 -1.42
CA ILE A 59 -5.17 -11.33 -1.36
C ILE A 59 -3.97 -10.83 -0.56
N TYR A 60 -3.73 -11.41 0.61
CA TYR A 60 -2.59 -11.03 1.46
C TYR A 60 -1.25 -11.22 0.74
N SER A 61 -1.01 -12.38 0.14
CA SER A 61 0.19 -12.65 -0.66
C SER A 61 0.32 -11.72 -1.86
N PHE A 62 -0.80 -11.39 -2.52
CA PHE A 62 -0.82 -10.44 -3.63
C PHE A 62 -0.42 -9.04 -3.16
N ILE A 63 -1.04 -8.53 -2.09
CA ILE A 63 -0.68 -7.22 -1.49
C ILE A 63 0.80 -7.22 -1.08
N LEU A 64 1.29 -8.30 -0.48
CA LEU A 64 2.69 -8.43 -0.11
C LEU A 64 3.62 -8.36 -1.33
N SER A 65 3.24 -9.00 -2.45
CA SER A 65 4.01 -8.96 -3.69
C SER A 65 4.05 -7.57 -4.35
N LEU A 66 3.04 -6.74 -4.13
CA LEU A 66 3.03 -5.35 -4.60
C LEU A 66 3.87 -4.43 -3.74
N ASN A 67 4.13 -4.82 -2.49
CA ASN A 67 4.76 -3.97 -1.51
C ASN A 67 6.26 -4.27 -1.46
N SER A 68 7.04 -3.68 -2.37
CA SER A 68 8.46 -3.45 -2.13
C SER A 68 8.58 -2.34 -1.09
N CYS A 69 8.33 -2.67 0.18
CA CYS A 69 8.44 -1.71 1.26
C CYS A 69 9.90 -1.26 1.33
N ASN A 70 10.20 -0.14 0.67
CA ASN A 70 11.54 0.42 0.67
C ASN A 70 11.79 0.97 2.07
N THR A 71 12.55 0.19 2.85
CA THR A 71 12.98 0.55 4.20
C THR A 71 14.31 1.32 4.21
N ASP A 72 14.88 1.64 3.04
CA ASP A 72 16.18 2.32 2.90
C ASP A 72 16.14 3.71 3.53
N LYS A 73 15.03 4.44 3.38
CA LYS A 73 14.85 5.75 4.04
C LYS A 73 14.94 5.63 5.56
N THR A 74 14.27 4.62 6.11
CA THR A 74 14.29 4.36 7.56
C THR A 74 15.69 3.93 8.00
N ARG A 75 16.34 3.04 7.25
CA ARG A 75 17.70 2.57 7.51
C ARG A 75 18.70 3.71 7.54
N THR A 76 18.77 4.50 6.47
CA THR A 76 19.71 5.64 6.34
C THR A 76 19.52 6.67 7.44
N THR A 77 18.28 6.89 7.89
CA THR A 77 18.01 7.80 9.03
C THR A 77 18.57 7.24 10.33
N TRP A 78 18.39 5.94 10.60
CA TRP A 78 19.00 5.29 11.76
C TRP A 78 20.52 5.26 11.70
N GLU A 79 21.11 5.03 10.51
CA GLU A 79 22.56 5.07 10.31
C GLU A 79 23.13 6.43 10.68
N LYS A 80 22.46 7.51 10.25
CA LYS A 80 22.85 8.89 10.55
C LYS A 80 22.77 9.20 12.04
N GLU A 81 21.71 8.77 12.73
CA GLU A 81 21.54 9.06 14.16
C GLU A 81 22.46 8.24 15.06
N LEU A 82 22.71 6.99 14.70
CA LEU A 82 23.57 6.11 15.48
C LEU A 82 25.05 6.26 15.11
N GLY A 83 25.37 6.93 14.00
CA GLY A 83 26.73 7.04 13.48
C GLY A 83 27.29 5.69 13.01
N LEU A 84 26.42 4.76 12.64
CA LEU A 84 26.76 3.38 12.27
C LEU A 84 26.23 3.07 10.87
N GLN A 85 26.94 2.25 10.10
CA GLN A 85 26.46 1.75 8.82
C GLN A 85 25.82 0.37 9.00
N PHE A 86 24.61 0.17 8.50
CA PHE A 86 23.94 -1.12 8.50
C PHE A 86 24.09 -1.76 7.12
N GLY A 87 24.81 -2.88 7.06
CA GLY A 87 24.75 -3.73 5.86
C GLY A 87 23.34 -4.29 5.68
N ASP A 88 22.93 -4.49 4.42
CA ASP A 88 21.57 -4.92 4.04
C ASP A 88 21.08 -6.13 4.85
N LYS A 89 21.92 -7.18 4.93
CA LYS A 89 21.61 -8.40 5.70
C LYS A 89 21.37 -8.16 7.19
N ARG A 90 22.08 -7.20 7.79
CA ARG A 90 21.93 -6.85 9.20
C ARG A 90 20.63 -6.10 9.43
N TRP A 91 20.27 -5.24 8.49
CA TRP A 91 19.01 -4.49 8.50
C TRP A 91 17.80 -5.42 8.32
N GLU A 92 17.83 -6.32 7.33
CA GLU A 92 16.80 -7.34 7.12
C GLU A 92 16.61 -8.20 8.37
N LYS A 93 17.70 -8.68 8.96
CA LYS A 93 17.65 -9.46 10.21
C LYS A 93 17.06 -8.67 11.38
N ALA A 94 17.26 -7.35 11.43
CA ALA A 94 16.67 -6.49 12.45
C ALA A 94 15.14 -6.35 12.25
N VAL A 95 14.70 -6.20 11.00
CA VAL A 95 13.28 -6.15 10.63
C VAL A 95 12.59 -7.48 10.98
N ASP A 96 13.18 -8.61 10.60
CA ASP A 96 12.65 -9.96 10.88
C ASP A 96 12.60 -10.25 12.38
N ARG A 97 13.58 -9.74 13.14
CA ARG A 97 13.60 -9.90 14.59
C ARG A 97 12.38 -9.29 15.27
N ILE A 98 11.82 -8.19 14.79
CA ILE A 98 10.64 -7.55 15.41
C ILE A 98 9.45 -8.51 15.45
N GLN A 99 9.28 -9.30 14.40
CA GLN A 99 8.17 -10.25 14.30
C GLN A 99 8.41 -11.51 15.14
N SER A 100 9.68 -11.88 15.39
CA SER A 100 10.04 -13.09 16.14
C SER A 100 10.37 -12.85 17.62
N THR A 101 10.58 -11.60 18.05
CA THR A 101 11.02 -11.27 19.42
C THR A 101 9.94 -11.50 20.48
N THR A 102 8.66 -11.47 20.11
CA THR A 102 7.57 -11.58 21.07
C THR A 102 6.32 -12.17 20.44
N SER A 103 5.60 -13.00 21.21
CA SER A 103 4.26 -13.49 20.85
C SER A 103 3.15 -12.47 21.14
N CYS A 104 3.45 -11.40 21.88
CA CYS A 104 2.49 -10.35 22.21
C CYS A 104 2.35 -9.36 21.05
N ALA A 105 1.18 -9.36 20.40
CA ALA A 105 0.89 -8.45 19.29
C ALA A 105 1.09 -6.97 19.65
N HIS A 106 0.77 -6.57 20.88
CA HIS A 106 0.95 -5.19 21.34
C HIS A 106 2.44 -4.79 21.40
N LEU A 107 3.30 -5.65 21.95
CA LEU A 107 4.74 -5.40 22.00
C LEU A 107 5.35 -5.42 20.61
N SER A 108 4.95 -6.37 19.76
CA SER A 108 5.40 -6.43 18.36
C SER A 108 5.03 -5.15 17.59
N LEU A 109 3.81 -4.63 17.81
CA LEU A 109 3.38 -3.36 17.22
C LEU A 109 4.20 -2.17 17.74
N ILE A 110 4.55 -2.12 19.02
CA ILE A 110 5.40 -1.06 19.57
C ILE A 110 6.79 -1.13 18.92
N LEU A 111 7.41 -2.30 18.86
CA LEU A 111 8.74 -2.50 18.25
C LEU A 111 8.72 -2.12 16.77
N PHE A 112 7.67 -2.51 16.04
CA PHE A 112 7.45 -2.07 14.66
C PHE A 112 7.38 -0.54 14.58
N LYS A 113 6.55 0.10 15.42
CA LYS A 113 6.42 1.55 15.43
C LYS A 113 7.75 2.25 15.73
N VAL A 114 8.57 1.69 16.61
CA VAL A 114 9.89 2.23 16.95
C VAL A 114 10.82 2.13 15.75
N LEU A 115 10.97 0.95 15.15
CA LEU A 115 11.86 0.75 14.00
C LEU A 115 11.49 1.67 12.84
N TYR A 116 10.20 1.75 12.50
CA TYR A 116 9.68 2.62 11.44
C TYR A 116 9.53 4.09 11.87
N ARG A 117 9.99 4.45 13.07
CA ARG A 117 9.99 5.82 13.62
C ARG A 117 8.63 6.50 13.72
N ILE A 118 7.56 5.71 13.76
CA ILE A 118 6.18 6.17 13.95
C ILE A 118 5.72 6.06 15.41
N HIS A 119 6.60 5.58 16.30
CA HIS A 119 6.29 5.51 17.73
C HIS A 119 6.29 6.91 18.36
N LEU A 120 5.14 7.29 18.90
CA LEU A 120 4.97 8.49 19.71
C LEU A 120 5.03 8.10 21.18
N SER A 121 6.11 8.48 21.86
CA SER A 121 6.22 8.37 23.32
C SER A 121 5.16 9.24 24.00
N LYS A 122 4.80 8.92 25.25
CA LYS A 122 3.89 9.75 26.07
C LYS A 122 4.35 11.20 26.13
N SER A 123 5.67 11.43 26.22
CA SER A 123 6.26 12.77 26.15
C SER A 123 6.04 13.51 24.84
N LYS A 124 6.08 12.82 23.70
CA LYS A 124 5.71 13.42 22.42
C LYS A 124 4.19 13.65 22.33
N GLN A 125 3.39 12.74 22.86
CA GLN A 125 1.94 12.86 22.85
C GLN A 125 1.45 14.01 23.73
N ALA A 126 2.02 14.20 24.92
CA ALA A 126 1.69 15.29 25.84
C ALA A 126 1.93 16.69 25.23
N LYS A 127 2.93 16.81 24.34
CA LYS A 127 3.17 18.04 23.58
C LYS A 127 2.10 18.34 22.52
N ILE A 128 1.42 17.32 22.01
CA ILE A 128 0.39 17.44 20.97
C ILE A 128 -1.00 17.51 21.59
N TYR A 129 -1.24 16.76 22.67
CA TYR A 129 -2.54 16.57 23.29
C TYR A 129 -2.50 17.03 24.76
N PRO A 130 -3.18 18.13 25.12
CA PRO A 130 -3.15 18.69 26.48
C PRO A 130 -3.70 17.76 27.58
N ARG A 131 -4.44 16.73 27.20
CA ARG A 131 -5.06 15.75 28.12
C ARG A 131 -4.18 14.53 28.38
N VAL A 132 -3.02 14.44 27.75
CA VAL A 132 -2.10 13.31 27.93
C VAL A 132 -0.99 13.73 28.89
N GLU A 133 -0.82 12.97 29.97
CA GLU A 133 0.26 13.22 30.93
C GLU A 133 1.62 12.82 30.36
N ASP A 134 2.65 13.63 30.63
CA ASP A 134 4.05 13.39 30.27
C ASP A 134 4.74 12.43 31.27
N ARG A 135 4.00 11.45 31.79
CA ARG A 135 4.53 10.44 32.70
C ARG A 135 4.49 9.08 32.02
N CYS A 136 5.57 8.34 32.20
CA CYS A 136 5.67 6.97 31.72
C CYS A 136 4.83 6.08 32.64
N ASP A 137 3.98 5.20 32.10
CA ASP A 137 3.09 4.37 32.93
C ASP A 137 3.84 3.30 33.77
N ARG A 138 5.14 3.08 33.49
CA ARG A 138 6.01 2.09 34.16
C ARG A 138 7.28 2.69 34.73
N CYS A 139 7.42 4.01 34.62
CA CYS A 139 8.49 4.81 35.19
C CYS A 139 7.82 5.80 36.17
#